data_AF-A0A838RX13-F1
#
_entry.id   AF-A0A838RX13-F1
#
_cell.length_a   1.000
_cell.length_b   1.000
_cell.length_c   1.000
_cell.angle_alpha   90.00
_cell.angle_beta   90.00
_cell.angle_gamma   90.00
#
_symmetry.space_group_name_H-M   'P 1'
#
loop_
_entity.id
_entity.type
_entity.pdbx_description
1 polymer ?
#
loop_
_entity_poly.entity_id
_entity_poly.type
_entity_poly.pdbx_seq_one_letter_code
_entity_poly.pdbx_strand_id
1 'polypeptide(L)'
;MFDLFLGVRARDWNSEFLARAKDNEAARKAGNRRIELSQVPQTKLSLPLSAYTGTYSGEMFGDAKVTEEEGKLVVRFLPSPYFVGDLEHWHFDTFRVKWRDSIVYPFPRGFVTFTLNAQGKVDEMKIDVPNPDFDFKELEFNRKP
;
A
#
# COMPACT_ATOMS: atom_id res chain seq x y z
N MET A 1 4.45 -41.34 20.03
CA MET A 1 4.81 -42.72 19.66
C MET A 1 3.70 -43.30 18.79
N PHE A 2 3.74 -43.06 17.47
CA PHE A 2 3.01 -43.79 16.41
C PHE A 2 3.67 -43.44 15.07
N ASP A 3 4.87 -43.95 14.86
CA ASP A 3 5.56 -43.82 13.59
C ASP A 3 6.29 -45.13 13.34
N LEU A 4 5.58 -46.13 12.81
CA LEU A 4 6.20 -47.40 12.41
C LEU A 4 5.32 -48.29 11.52
N PHE A 5 4.58 -47.77 10.53
CA PHE A 5 3.88 -48.68 9.61
C PHE A 5 3.55 -48.15 8.21
N LEU A 6 4.42 -47.39 7.56
CA LEU A 6 4.29 -47.16 6.11
C LEU A 6 5.70 -47.08 5.48
N GLY A 7 6.05 -48.07 4.66
CA GLY A 7 7.29 -48.13 3.87
C GLY A 7 7.37 -47.09 2.75
N VAL A 8 7.06 -45.84 3.07
CA VAL A 8 7.10 -44.69 2.18
C VAL A 8 8.24 -43.81 2.68
N ARG A 9 9.17 -43.41 1.79
CA ARG A 9 10.25 -42.47 2.17
C ARG A 9 9.61 -41.29 2.91
N ALA A 10 10.03 -41.05 4.15
CA ALA A 10 9.60 -39.90 4.92
C ALA A 10 9.92 -38.64 4.09
N ARG A 11 8.88 -37.99 3.57
CA ARG A 11 9.02 -36.74 2.82
C ARG A 11 9.63 -35.71 3.76
N ASP A 12 10.77 -35.13 3.38
CA ASP A 12 11.43 -34.10 4.19
C ASP A 12 10.69 -32.76 4.02
N TRP A 13 9.60 -32.64 4.76
CA TRP A 13 8.78 -31.44 4.79
C TRP A 13 9.58 -30.21 5.16
N ASN A 14 10.54 -30.31 6.08
CA ASN A 14 11.31 -29.17 6.56
C ASN A 14 12.18 -28.57 5.45
N SER A 15 12.87 -29.43 4.69
CA SER A 15 13.68 -28.99 3.54
C SER A 15 12.83 -28.34 2.44
N GLU A 16 11.64 -28.90 2.16
CA GLU A 16 10.72 -28.34 1.18
C GLU A 16 10.13 -27.00 1.62
N PHE A 17 9.74 -26.87 2.89
CA PHE A 17 9.25 -25.60 3.44
C PHE A 17 10.33 -24.52 3.42
N LEU A 18 11.57 -24.87 3.78
CA LEU A 18 12.70 -23.95 3.72
C LEU A 18 12.99 -23.49 2.28
N ALA A 19 12.94 -24.41 1.31
CA ALA A 19 13.12 -24.08 -0.10
C ALA A 19 12.02 -23.11 -0.58
N ARG A 20 10.74 -23.42 -0.32
CA ARG A 20 9.61 -22.54 -0.66
C ARG A 20 9.73 -21.16 -0.01
N ALA A 21 10.15 -21.10 1.26
CA ALA A 21 10.35 -19.83 1.96
C ALA A 21 11.42 -18.97 1.30
N LYS A 22 12.55 -19.58 0.88
CA LYS A 22 13.62 -18.88 0.15
C LYS A 22 13.16 -18.38 -1.21
N ASP A 23 12.41 -19.20 -1.96
CA ASP A 23 11.88 -18.81 -3.26
C ASP A 23 10.90 -17.64 -3.15
N ASN A 24 10.00 -17.68 -2.16
CA ASN A 24 9.07 -16.59 -1.86
C ASN A 24 9.81 -15.30 -1.47
N GLU A 25 10.86 -15.40 -0.65
CA GLU A 25 11.67 -14.25 -0.27
C GLU A 25 12.39 -13.63 -1.49
N ALA A 26 12.97 -14.48 -2.34
CA ALA A 26 13.64 -14.05 -3.57
C ALA A 26 12.67 -13.35 -4.52
N ALA A 27 11.47 -13.92 -4.73
CA ALA A 27 10.42 -13.33 -5.54
C ALA A 27 9.97 -11.96 -4.98
N ARG A 28 9.75 -11.86 -3.66
CA ARG A 28 9.40 -10.60 -3.00
C ARG A 28 10.49 -9.54 -3.17
N LYS A 29 11.77 -9.92 -3.00
CA LYS A 29 12.91 -9.01 -3.18
C LYS A 29 13.05 -8.53 -4.62
N ALA A 30 12.83 -9.41 -5.59
CA ALA A 30 12.85 -9.07 -7.02
C ALA A 30 11.70 -8.11 -7.37
N GLY A 31 10.48 -8.39 -6.90
CA GLY A 31 9.31 -7.53 -7.06
C GLY A 31 9.55 -6.14 -6.47
N ASN A 32 10.04 -6.08 -5.22
CA ASN A 32 10.40 -4.83 -4.57
C ASN A 32 11.44 -4.04 -5.37
N ARG A 33 12.50 -4.69 -5.85
CA ARG A 33 13.51 -4.04 -6.68
C ARG A 33 12.92 -3.47 -7.98
N ARG A 34 12.02 -4.20 -8.64
CA ARG A 34 11.35 -3.72 -9.85
C ARG A 34 10.52 -2.46 -9.59
N ILE A 35 9.81 -2.42 -8.46
CA ILE A 35 9.07 -1.24 -8.01
C ILE A 35 10.03 -0.06 -7.81
N GLU A 36 11.14 -0.26 -7.09
CA GLU A 36 12.14 0.82 -6.89
C GLU A 36 12.69 1.36 -8.20
N LEU A 37 12.98 0.48 -9.17
CA LEU A 37 13.49 0.87 -10.47
C LEU A 37 12.47 1.62 -11.34
N SER A 38 11.17 1.52 -11.04
CA SER A 38 10.12 2.30 -11.72
C SER A 38 9.95 3.71 -11.18
N GLN A 39 10.65 4.07 -10.09
CA GLN A 39 10.64 5.44 -9.59
C GLN A 39 11.23 6.38 -10.64
N VAL A 40 10.61 7.54 -10.80
CA VAL A 40 11.21 8.63 -11.58
C VAL A 40 11.94 9.53 -10.58
N PRO A 41 13.27 9.66 -10.64
CA PRO A 41 14.02 10.41 -9.65
C PRO A 41 13.84 11.92 -9.83
N GLN A 42 14.09 12.68 -8.76
CA GLN A 42 14.14 14.15 -8.76
C GLN A 42 12.84 14.85 -9.23
N THR A 43 11.70 14.18 -9.11
CA THR A 43 10.41 14.84 -9.31
C THR A 43 10.04 15.70 -8.11
N LYS A 44 9.04 16.56 -8.33
CA LYS A 44 8.46 17.43 -7.32
C LYS A 44 6.94 17.29 -7.35
N LEU A 45 6.33 17.57 -6.22
CA LEU A 45 4.88 17.71 -6.11
C LEU A 45 4.39 18.86 -6.98
N SER A 46 3.23 18.69 -7.60
CA SER A 46 2.60 19.74 -8.38
C SER A 46 2.11 20.90 -7.50
N LEU A 47 1.79 20.61 -6.23
CA LEU A 47 1.22 21.55 -5.27
C LEU A 47 1.94 21.45 -3.90
N PRO A 48 1.78 22.44 -3.00
CA PRO A 48 2.20 22.28 -1.60
C PRO A 48 1.40 21.16 -0.89
N LEU A 49 1.97 20.53 0.15
CA LEU A 49 1.34 19.41 0.88
C LEU A 49 -0.08 19.75 1.37
N SER A 50 -0.27 20.95 1.91
CA SER A 50 -1.57 21.41 2.38
C SER A 50 -2.69 21.33 1.32
N ALA A 51 -2.37 21.43 0.03
CA ALA A 51 -3.35 21.35 -1.05
C ALA A 51 -3.96 19.96 -1.23
N TYR A 52 -3.24 18.90 -0.82
CA TYR A 52 -3.69 17.50 -0.85
C TYR A 52 -4.48 17.11 0.41
N THR A 53 -4.50 17.96 1.44
CA THR A 53 -5.29 17.68 2.66
C THR A 53 -6.78 17.80 2.40
N GLY A 54 -7.59 16.98 3.06
CA GLY A 54 -9.04 16.98 2.87
C GLY A 54 -9.68 15.63 3.18
N THR A 55 -10.98 15.56 2.96
CA THR A 55 -11.74 14.32 3.03
C THR A 55 -12.04 13.84 1.61
N TYR A 56 -11.73 12.59 1.33
CA TYR A 56 -11.99 11.92 0.07
C TYR A 56 -13.01 10.82 0.34
N SER A 57 -14.14 10.85 -0.37
CA SER A 57 -15.27 9.95 -0.16
C SER A 57 -15.24 8.83 -1.19
N GLY A 58 -15.25 7.58 -0.73
CA GLY A 58 -15.52 6.45 -1.59
C GLY A 58 -16.87 5.83 -1.30
N GLU A 59 -17.63 5.52 -2.35
CA GLU A 59 -18.99 5.00 -2.24
C GLU A 59 -19.02 3.63 -1.55
N MET A 60 -18.08 2.75 -1.89
CA MET A 60 -17.98 1.41 -1.30
C MET A 60 -17.30 1.38 0.06
N PHE A 61 -16.16 2.04 0.20
CA PHE A 61 -15.31 1.92 1.39
C PHE A 61 -15.64 2.96 2.46
N GLY A 62 -16.26 4.08 2.10
CA GLY A 62 -16.49 5.24 2.95
C GLY A 62 -15.37 6.28 2.85
N ASP A 63 -15.30 7.17 3.83
CA ASP A 63 -14.41 8.33 3.78
C ASP A 63 -12.97 8.02 4.20
N ALA A 64 -12.01 8.61 3.49
CA ALA A 64 -10.61 8.71 3.88
C ALA A 64 -10.26 10.18 4.13
N LYS A 65 -9.56 10.47 5.24
CA LYS A 65 -9.09 11.80 5.58
C LYS A 65 -7.57 11.89 5.41
N VAL A 66 -7.12 12.87 4.65
CA VAL A 66 -5.70 13.21 4.49
C VAL A 66 -5.40 14.47 5.28
N THR A 67 -4.43 14.40 6.18
CA THR A 67 -3.95 15.52 6.99
C THR A 67 -2.46 15.73 6.82
N GLU A 68 -1.99 16.95 7.09
CA GLU A 68 -0.57 17.24 7.19
C GLU A 68 -0.14 17.16 8.66
N GLU A 69 0.84 16.30 8.96
CA GLU A 69 1.43 16.09 10.28
C GLU A 69 2.96 16.12 10.13
N GLU A 70 3.63 16.98 10.90
CA GLU A 70 5.10 17.03 10.95
C GLU A 70 5.74 17.17 9.55
N GLY A 71 5.09 17.91 8.64
CA GLY A 71 5.55 18.11 7.27
C GLY A 71 5.39 16.89 6.35
N LYS A 72 4.51 15.95 6.71
CA LYS A 72 4.15 14.77 5.89
C LYS A 72 2.64 14.65 5.76
N LEU A 73 2.19 14.03 4.68
CA LEU A 73 0.78 13.67 4.55
C LEU A 73 0.51 12.35 5.27
N VAL A 74 -0.64 12.26 5.93
CA VAL A 74 -1.11 11.08 6.63
C VAL A 74 -2.53 10.77 6.18
N VAL A 75 -2.76 9.57 5.67
CA VAL A 75 -4.09 9.09 5.28
C VAL A 75 -4.69 8.26 6.43
N ARG A 76 -5.97 8.53 6.73
CA ARG A 76 -6.77 7.78 7.70
C ARG A 76 -8.07 7.35 7.07
N PHE A 77 -8.32 6.06 7.08
CA PHE A 77 -9.55 5.47 6.59
C PHE A 77 -10.60 5.49 7.71
N LEU A 78 -11.61 6.37 7.62
CA LEU A 78 -12.52 6.63 8.73
C LEU A 78 -13.34 5.40 9.17
N PRO A 79 -13.79 4.51 8.26
CA PRO A 79 -14.47 3.29 8.65
C PRO A 79 -13.55 2.24 9.30
N SER A 80 -12.23 2.41 9.21
CA SER A 80 -11.23 1.51 9.78
C SER A 80 -10.18 2.32 10.55
N PRO A 81 -10.44 2.70 11.82
CA PRO A 81 -9.61 3.66 12.57
C PRO A 81 -8.13 3.28 12.71
N TYR A 82 -7.81 1.99 12.62
CA TYR A 82 -6.44 1.48 12.67
C TYR A 82 -5.67 1.61 11.35
N PHE A 83 -6.38 1.87 10.24
CA PHE A 83 -5.79 2.03 8.92
C PHE A 83 -5.26 3.46 8.77
N VAL A 84 -4.03 3.63 9.24
CA VAL A 84 -3.29 4.89 9.21
C VAL A 84 -1.98 4.68 8.46
N GLY A 85 -1.76 5.49 7.42
CA GLY A 85 -0.56 5.43 6.59
C GLY A 85 0.10 6.78 6.45
N ASP A 86 1.41 6.84 6.68
CA ASP A 86 2.24 7.98 6.33
C ASP A 86 2.52 7.94 4.82
N LEU A 87 2.39 9.07 4.14
CA LEU A 87 2.58 9.18 2.70
C LEU A 87 3.95 9.79 2.40
N GLU A 88 4.86 8.96 1.89
CA GLU A 88 6.20 9.37 1.49
C GLU A 88 6.20 9.70 -0.01
N HIS A 89 6.67 10.89 -0.40
CA HIS A 89 6.70 11.28 -1.82
C HIS A 89 7.49 10.25 -2.64
N TRP A 90 6.85 9.74 -3.69
CA TRP A 90 7.41 8.74 -4.59
C TRP A 90 7.87 9.40 -5.89
N HIS A 91 6.92 9.82 -6.71
CA HIS A 91 7.16 10.71 -7.84
C HIS A 91 5.90 11.49 -8.19
N PHE A 92 6.06 12.69 -8.76
CA PHE A 92 4.94 13.56 -9.12
C PHE A 92 3.92 13.67 -7.96
N ASP A 93 2.63 13.52 -8.24
CA ASP A 93 1.54 13.51 -7.25
C ASP A 93 1.25 12.09 -6.68
N THR A 94 2.25 11.21 -6.69
CA THR A 94 2.18 9.86 -6.14
C THR A 94 3.05 9.72 -4.90
N PHE A 95 2.52 9.02 -3.92
CA PHE A 95 3.14 8.76 -2.64
C PHE A 95 3.15 7.27 -2.36
N ARG A 96 4.23 6.78 -1.77
CA ARG A 96 4.29 5.44 -1.18
C ARG A 96 3.60 5.48 0.18
N VAL A 97 2.71 4.53 0.42
CA VAL A 97 2.05 4.37 1.72
C VAL A 97 2.95 3.56 2.65
N LYS A 98 3.27 4.14 3.80
CA LYS A 98 3.92 3.47 4.91
C LYS A 98 2.92 3.34 6.06
N TRP A 99 2.33 2.16 6.19
CA TRP A 99 1.40 1.85 7.26
C TRP A 99 2.07 1.96 8.63
N ARG A 100 1.37 2.55 9.61
CA ARG A 100 1.83 2.61 11.00
C ARG A 100 1.61 1.26 11.70
N ASP A 101 2.26 1.10 12.86
CA ASP A 101 2.22 -0.12 13.68
C ASP A 101 0.81 -0.49 14.20
N SER A 102 -0.18 0.40 14.03
CA SER A 102 -1.59 0.09 14.26
C SER A 102 -2.13 -1.00 13.32
N ILE A 103 -1.42 -1.29 12.23
CA ILE A 103 -1.73 -2.38 11.31
C ILE A 103 -0.75 -3.52 11.51
N VAL A 104 -1.25 -4.68 11.94
CA VAL A 104 -0.46 -5.92 12.10
C VAL A 104 -0.36 -6.71 10.79
N TYR A 105 -1.21 -6.43 9.81
CA TYR A 105 -1.21 -7.09 8.51
C TYR A 105 0.01 -6.63 7.68
N PRO A 106 0.82 -7.55 7.12
CA PRO A 106 2.01 -7.21 6.35
C PRO A 106 1.64 -6.79 4.92
N PHE A 107 0.95 -5.65 4.79
CA PHE A 107 0.62 -5.12 3.47
C PHE A 107 1.90 -4.96 2.64
N PRO A 108 1.89 -5.40 1.37
CA PRO A 108 2.97 -5.06 0.48
C PRO A 108 2.94 -3.56 0.19
N ARG A 109 3.93 -3.10 -0.57
CA ARG A 109 4.08 -1.69 -0.92
C ARG A 109 2.84 -1.22 -1.69
N GLY A 110 2.21 -0.19 -1.16
CA GLY A 110 1.10 0.48 -1.79
C GLY A 110 1.42 1.92 -2.15
N PHE A 111 0.60 2.47 -3.04
CA PHE A 111 0.71 3.84 -3.52
C PHE A 111 -0.61 4.58 -3.35
N VAL A 112 -0.51 5.88 -3.07
CA VAL A 112 -1.61 6.84 -3.16
C VAL A 112 -1.26 7.84 -4.24
N THR A 113 -2.14 8.01 -5.22
CA THR A 113 -1.96 8.95 -6.33
C THR A 113 -3.08 9.97 -6.30
N PHE A 114 -2.74 11.25 -6.43
CA PHE A 114 -3.72 12.33 -6.51
C PHE A 114 -3.87 12.82 -7.95
N THR A 115 -5.12 13.06 -8.37
CA THR A 115 -5.42 13.65 -9.67
C THR A 115 -5.81 15.12 -9.49
N LEU A 116 -5.28 15.99 -10.36
CA LEU A 116 -5.66 17.40 -10.41
C LEU A 116 -6.71 17.64 -11.50
N ASN A 117 -7.72 18.46 -11.19
CA ASN A 117 -8.68 18.93 -12.19
C ASN A 117 -8.09 20.04 -13.08
N ALA A 118 -8.87 20.48 -14.07
CA ALA A 118 -8.46 21.50 -15.04
C ALA A 118 -8.12 22.87 -14.41
N GLN A 119 -8.56 23.12 -13.17
CA GLN A 119 -8.25 24.33 -12.41
C GLN A 119 -6.99 24.17 -11.53
N GLY A 120 -6.30 23.03 -11.62
CA GLY A 120 -5.10 22.72 -10.84
C GLY A 120 -5.37 22.42 -9.37
N LYS A 121 -6.59 22.01 -9.02
CA LYS A 121 -6.95 21.58 -7.65
C LYS A 121 -7.03 20.06 -7.58
N VAL A 122 -6.63 19.49 -6.45
CA VAL A 122 -6.79 18.06 -6.19
C VAL A 122 -8.29 17.72 -6.16
N ASP A 123 -8.67 16.72 -6.95
CA ASP A 123 -10.05 16.30 -7.18
C ASP A 123 -10.29 14.84 -6.77
N GLU A 124 -9.29 13.98 -6.98
CA GLU A 124 -9.41 12.55 -6.76
C GLU A 124 -8.17 12.02 -6.01
N MET A 125 -8.38 10.97 -5.21
CA MET A 125 -7.34 10.16 -4.61
C MET A 125 -7.54 8.69 -5.00
N LYS A 126 -6.52 8.06 -5.54
CA LYS A 126 -6.49 6.62 -5.84
C LYS A 126 -5.54 5.93 -4.90
N ILE A 127 -5.92 4.76 -4.39
CA ILE A 127 -5.04 3.90 -3.62
C ILE A 127 -4.84 2.56 -4.36
N ASP A 128 -3.60 2.14 -4.49
CA ASP A 128 -3.23 0.85 -5.07
C ASP A 128 -2.29 0.13 -4.11
N VAL A 129 -2.83 -0.82 -3.35
CA VAL A 129 -2.04 -1.71 -2.50
C VAL A 129 -2.28 -3.13 -2.99
N PRO A 130 -1.33 -3.77 -3.69
CA PRO A 130 -1.54 -5.12 -4.22
C PRO A 130 -1.91 -6.08 -3.08
N ASN A 131 -3.08 -6.70 -3.08
CA ASN A 131 -3.46 -7.63 -2.03
C ASN A 131 -4.28 -8.78 -2.65
N PRO A 132 -3.96 -10.06 -2.35
CA PRO A 132 -4.75 -11.19 -2.86
C PRO A 132 -6.20 -11.21 -2.34
N ASP A 133 -6.46 -10.61 -1.19
CA ASP A 133 -7.74 -10.67 -0.49
C ASP A 133 -8.62 -9.42 -0.71
N PHE A 134 -8.03 -8.30 -1.14
CA PHE A 134 -8.73 -7.02 -1.31
C PHE A 134 -8.21 -6.22 -2.50
N ASP A 135 -9.07 -5.91 -3.46
CA ASP A 135 -8.72 -5.05 -4.58
C ASP A 135 -8.98 -3.57 -4.25
N PHE A 136 -7.90 -2.84 -3.97
CA PHE A 136 -7.98 -1.41 -3.68
C PHE A 136 -8.33 -0.56 -4.90
N LYS A 137 -8.20 -1.09 -6.13
CA LYS A 137 -8.38 -0.33 -7.38
C LYS A 137 -9.85 -0.06 -7.70
N GLU A 138 -10.76 -0.83 -7.13
CA GLU A 138 -12.20 -0.60 -7.25
C GLU A 138 -12.69 0.53 -6.33
N LEU A 139 -11.81 1.08 -5.49
CA LEU A 139 -12.14 2.20 -4.63
C LEU A 139 -11.93 3.53 -5.35
N GLU A 140 -13.03 4.19 -5.69
CA GLU A 140 -13.04 5.57 -6.18
C GLU A 140 -13.13 6.52 -4.99
N PHE A 141 -12.14 7.39 -4.77
CA PHE A 141 -12.24 8.42 -3.73
C PHE A 141 -12.24 9.83 -4.33
N ASN A 142 -13.40 10.49 -4.28
CA ASN A 142 -13.59 11.86 -4.75
C ASN A 142 -13.46 12.85 -3.58
N ARG A 143 -12.74 13.95 -3.80
CA ARG A 143 -12.60 14.99 -2.77
C ARG A 143 -13.96 15.60 -2.46
N LYS A 144 -14.31 15.68 -1.18
CA LYS A 144 -15.50 16.41 -0.74
C LYS A 144 -15.32 17.91 -0.95
N PRO A 145 -16.39 18.66 -1.28
CA PRO A 145 -16.36 20.11 -1.44
C PRO A 145 -15.79 20.86 -0.23
#